data_AF-A0AAU0WY45-F1
#
_entry.id   AF-A0AAU0WY45-F1
#
_cell.length_a   1.000
_cell.length_b   1.000
_cell.length_c   1.000
_cell.angle_alpha   90.00
_cell.angle_beta   90.00
_cell.angle_gamma   90.00
#
_symmetry.space_group_name_H-M   'P 1'
#
loop_
_entity.id
_entity.type
_entity.pdbx_description
1 polymer ?
#
loop_
_entity_poly.entity_id
_entity_poly.type
_entity_poly.pdbx_seq_one_letter_code
_entity_poly.pdbx_strand_id
1 'polypeptide(L)'
;MRDLGAGFGYLMKGQRWVAQHGKQYGWGLLPGLITLVLYAAALVCLGVWGGDFISWSTPFADDWTSPWQGVFRGFLTAVLFALALLLAVLTFTAVTLLVGQPFYESLSEEVDRAESGGHAPESGLSLMRELWISARDSLRLLVRAVLWGILLFALGFIPFVGQTVIPVIGFFVTGYFLTEELTSVAWQRRNREVRERLAVLRSRRGLAWGFGTPLALAFLVPFVAVFLMPGAVAGATLMVRELEGETGAPELAQAHAPTPGPEAQWPAAYGQGPGQGQGQAQGQGAQWPGAHGQGQGQGQGQGQNAQWSGPQHGQGWTN
;
A
#
# COMPACT_ATOMS: atom_id res chain seq x y z
N MET A 1 27.76 4.03 6.80
CA MET A 1 27.67 3.08 5.66
C MET A 1 26.71 1.92 5.93
N ARG A 2 26.58 1.39 7.16
CA ARG A 2 25.62 0.31 7.48
C ARG A 2 24.17 0.62 7.08
N ASP A 3 23.73 1.87 7.29
CA ASP A 3 22.35 2.27 6.95
C ASP A 3 22.06 2.30 5.43
N LEU A 4 23.04 2.67 4.59
CA LEU A 4 22.89 2.64 3.13
C LEU A 4 22.68 1.21 2.64
N GLY A 5 23.49 0.28 3.14
CA GLY A 5 23.35 -1.14 2.83
C GLY A 5 22.05 -1.73 3.36
N ALA A 6 21.63 -1.33 4.57
CA ALA A 6 20.34 -1.75 5.12
C ALA A 6 19.16 -1.25 4.26
N GLY A 7 19.18 0.02 3.83
CA GLY A 7 18.17 0.60 2.94
C GLY A 7 18.05 -0.16 1.62
N PHE A 8 19.17 -0.46 0.97
CA PHE A 8 19.18 -1.30 -0.23
C PHE A 8 18.68 -2.72 0.05
N GLY A 9 19.01 -3.27 1.21
CA GLY A 9 18.50 -4.55 1.68
C GLY A 9 16.97 -4.61 1.73
N TYR A 10 16.29 -3.53 2.11
CA TYR A 10 14.82 -3.47 2.08
C TYR A 10 14.24 -3.49 0.68
N LEU A 11 14.88 -2.81 -0.27
CA LEU A 11 14.47 -2.86 -1.67
C LEU A 11 14.54 -4.30 -2.17
N MET A 12 15.64 -5.00 -1.91
CA MET A 12 15.81 -6.41 -2.29
C MET A 12 14.85 -7.35 -1.56
N LYS A 13 14.61 -7.16 -0.25
CA LYS A 13 13.62 -7.91 0.53
C LYS A 13 12.22 -7.74 -0.05
N GLY A 14 11.84 -6.52 -0.41
CA GLY A 14 10.56 -6.21 -1.04
C GLY A 14 10.38 -6.90 -2.39
N GLN A 15 11.38 -6.82 -3.28
CA GLN A 15 11.36 -7.55 -4.56
C GLN A 15 11.23 -9.06 -4.34
N ARG A 16 11.99 -9.63 -3.40
CA ARG A 16 11.94 -11.06 -3.08
C ARG A 16 10.58 -11.48 -2.52
N TRP A 17 10.00 -10.69 -1.62
CA TRP A 17 8.70 -10.97 -1.03
C TRP A 17 7.61 -11.02 -2.10
N VAL A 18 7.60 -10.05 -3.02
CA VAL A 18 6.62 -10.01 -4.10
C VAL A 18 6.82 -11.15 -5.10
N ALA A 19 8.07 -11.51 -5.41
CA ALA A 19 8.38 -12.67 -6.24
C ALA A 19 7.90 -13.99 -5.61
N GLN A 20 7.91 -14.11 -4.29
CA GLN A 20 7.37 -15.26 -3.55
C GLN A 20 5.84 -15.27 -3.50
N HIS A 21 5.19 -14.10 -3.62
CA HIS A 21 3.74 -13.94 -3.61
C HIS A 21 3.21 -13.53 -4.99
N GLY A 22 3.35 -14.42 -5.97
CA GLY A 22 3.06 -14.13 -7.39
C GLY A 22 1.64 -13.60 -7.68
N LYS A 23 0.63 -13.95 -6.87
CA LYS A 23 -0.73 -13.38 -7.00
C LYS A 23 -0.71 -11.86 -6.75
N GLN A 24 -0.05 -11.41 -5.67
CA GLN A 24 0.04 -10.00 -5.28
C GLN A 24 0.91 -9.20 -6.26
N TYR A 25 1.95 -9.81 -6.83
CA TYR A 25 2.71 -9.21 -7.93
C TYR A 25 1.82 -8.89 -9.14
N GLY A 26 1.00 -9.84 -9.56
CA GLY A 26 0.03 -9.67 -10.65
C GLY A 26 -0.98 -8.56 -10.38
N TRP A 27 -1.49 -8.47 -9.14
CA TRP A 27 -2.41 -7.39 -8.74
C TRP A 27 -1.74 -6.00 -8.78
N GLY A 28 -0.48 -5.87 -8.36
CA GLY A 28 0.27 -4.60 -8.44
C GLY A 28 0.62 -4.16 -9.86
N LEU A 29 0.74 -5.12 -10.79
CA LEU A 29 1.01 -4.87 -12.22
C LEU A 29 -0.25 -4.57 -13.03
N LEU A 30 -1.42 -4.97 -12.53
CA LEU A 30 -2.69 -4.91 -13.26
C LEU A 30 -3.02 -3.52 -13.83
N PRO A 31 -2.82 -2.40 -13.10
CA PRO A 31 -3.11 -1.06 -13.63
C PRO A 31 -2.29 -0.72 -14.87
N GLY A 32 -0.99 -1.04 -14.82
CA GLY A 32 -0.08 -0.85 -15.94
C GLY A 32 -0.46 -1.71 -17.13
N LEU A 33 -0.87 -2.95 -16.88
CA LEU A 33 -1.32 -3.86 -17.93
C LEU A 33 -2.63 -3.39 -18.58
N ILE A 34 -3.63 -3.01 -17.79
CA ILE A 34 -4.92 -2.50 -18.29
C ILE A 34 -4.69 -1.27 -19.16
N THR A 35 -3.92 -0.31 -18.67
CA THR A 35 -3.62 0.91 -19.43
C THR A 35 -2.81 0.61 -20.69
N LEU A 36 -1.83 -0.29 -20.63
CA LEU A 36 -1.07 -0.72 -21.80
C LEU A 36 -1.97 -1.33 -22.87
N VAL A 37 -2.88 -2.24 -22.48
CA VAL A 37 -3.83 -2.88 -23.40
C VAL A 37 -4.76 -1.85 -24.02
N LEU A 38 -5.26 -0.88 -23.25
CA LEU A 38 -6.13 0.19 -23.76
C LEU A 38 -5.42 1.05 -24.81
N TYR A 39 -4.20 1.53 -24.52
CA TYR A 39 -3.45 2.34 -25.48
C TYR A 39 -3.00 1.52 -26.70
N ALA A 40 -2.60 0.25 -26.51
CA ALA A 40 -2.28 -0.64 -27.62
C ALA A 40 -3.50 -0.86 -28.53
N ALA A 41 -4.67 -1.11 -27.97
CA ALA A 41 -5.91 -1.24 -28.72
C ALA A 41 -6.25 0.05 -29.50
N ALA A 42 -6.10 1.22 -28.86
CA ALA A 42 -6.33 2.50 -29.52
C ALA A 42 -5.36 2.74 -30.70
N LEU A 43 -4.06 2.44 -30.53
CA LEU A 43 -3.06 2.58 -31.59
C LEU A 43 -3.26 1.55 -32.71
N VAL A 44 -3.64 0.31 -32.39
CA VAL A 44 -3.98 -0.70 -33.40
C VAL A 44 -5.21 -0.28 -34.19
N CYS A 45 -6.26 0.18 -33.51
CA CYS A 45 -7.47 0.73 -34.13
C CYS A 45 -7.12 1.86 -35.09
N LEU A 46 -6.26 2.79 -34.66
CA LEU A 46 -5.76 3.87 -35.52
C LEU A 46 -4.88 3.36 -36.67
N GLY A 47 -4.08 2.32 -36.47
CA GLY A 47 -3.27 1.72 -37.53
C GLY A 47 -4.10 1.03 -38.61
N VAL A 48 -5.22 0.40 -38.22
CA VAL A 48 -6.11 -0.31 -39.14
C VAL A 48 -7.09 0.64 -39.83
N TRP A 49 -7.70 1.58 -39.09
CA TRP A 49 -8.76 2.47 -39.60
C TRP A 49 -8.31 3.92 -39.84
N GLY A 50 -7.06 4.26 -39.55
CA GLY A 50 -6.55 5.63 -39.71
C GLY A 50 -6.56 6.10 -41.16
N GLY A 51 -6.35 5.20 -42.12
CA GLY A 51 -6.48 5.50 -43.55
C GLY A 51 -7.91 5.89 -43.92
N ASP A 52 -8.89 5.09 -43.49
CA ASP A 52 -10.31 5.35 -43.72
C ASP A 52 -10.77 6.65 -43.05
N PHE A 53 -10.31 6.89 -41.82
CA PHE A 53 -10.59 8.13 -41.10
C PHE A 53 -10.05 9.36 -41.85
N ILE A 54 -8.80 9.30 -42.33
CA ILE A 54 -8.22 10.38 -43.12
C ILE A 54 -8.98 10.57 -44.43
N SER A 55 -9.35 9.48 -45.12
CA SER A 55 -10.16 9.56 -46.34
C SER A 55 -11.50 10.25 -46.09
N TRP A 56 -12.22 9.84 -45.04
CA TRP A 56 -13.50 10.43 -44.64
C TRP A 56 -13.37 11.91 -44.26
N SER A 57 -12.27 12.30 -43.61
CA SER A 57 -12.01 13.69 -43.21
C SER A 57 -11.49 14.60 -44.33
N THR A 58 -11.08 14.04 -45.48
CA THR A 58 -10.49 14.80 -46.60
C THR A 58 -11.25 14.62 -47.93
N PRO A 59 -12.58 14.82 -47.98
CA PRO A 59 -13.36 14.61 -49.20
C PRO A 59 -12.95 15.57 -50.34
N PHE A 60 -12.45 16.76 -50.01
CA PHE A 60 -11.92 17.71 -50.99
C PHE A 60 -10.70 17.19 -51.78
N ALA A 61 -10.05 16.13 -51.29
CA ALA A 61 -8.91 15.49 -51.94
C ALA A 61 -9.31 14.27 -52.78
N ASP A 62 -10.61 13.97 -52.92
CA ASP A 62 -11.09 12.79 -53.67
C ASP A 62 -10.77 12.88 -55.16
N ASP A 63 -10.88 14.07 -55.75
CA ASP A 63 -10.65 14.31 -57.18
C ASP A 63 -9.17 14.53 -57.56
N TRP A 64 -8.24 14.37 -56.61
CA TRP A 64 -6.82 14.62 -56.86
C TRP A 64 -6.19 13.49 -57.68
N THR A 65 -5.37 13.85 -58.67
CA THR A 65 -4.67 12.88 -59.50
C THR A 65 -3.61 12.10 -58.72
N SER A 66 -3.48 10.81 -59.02
CA SER A 66 -2.37 9.98 -58.53
C SER A 66 -1.01 10.54 -59.01
N PRO A 67 0.04 10.56 -58.18
CA PRO A 67 0.15 9.99 -56.82
C PRO A 67 -0.14 10.98 -55.68
N TRP A 68 -0.48 12.24 -55.98
CA TRP A 68 -0.55 13.33 -54.99
C TRP A 68 -1.56 13.08 -53.87
N GLN A 69 -2.71 12.49 -54.21
CA GLN A 69 -3.73 12.08 -53.23
C GLN A 69 -3.18 11.09 -52.19
N GLY A 70 -2.52 10.02 -52.66
CA GLY A 70 -1.97 8.97 -51.79
C GLY A 70 -0.83 9.49 -50.92
N VAL A 71 0.04 10.32 -51.48
CA VAL A 71 1.14 10.97 -50.72
C VAL A 71 0.59 11.88 -49.62
N PHE A 72 -0.40 12.71 -49.93
CA PHE A 72 -1.01 13.63 -48.97
C PHE A 72 -1.72 12.88 -47.84
N ARG A 73 -2.60 11.91 -48.17
CA ARG A 73 -3.33 11.13 -47.18
C ARG A 73 -2.39 10.25 -46.34
N GLY A 74 -1.40 9.62 -46.97
CA GLY A 74 -0.38 8.83 -46.26
C GLY A 74 0.43 9.67 -45.28
N PHE A 75 0.82 10.88 -45.67
CA PHE A 75 1.48 11.83 -44.77
C PHE A 75 0.59 12.20 -43.58
N LEU A 76 -0.69 12.53 -43.81
CA LEU A 76 -1.62 12.84 -42.72
C LEU A 76 -1.84 11.66 -41.78
N THR A 77 -1.98 10.44 -42.30
CA THR A 77 -2.09 9.23 -41.47
C THR A 77 -0.84 9.03 -40.62
N ALA A 78 0.35 9.22 -41.19
CA ALA A 78 1.62 9.11 -40.45
C ALA A 78 1.74 10.16 -39.34
N VAL A 79 1.37 11.42 -39.62
CA VAL A 79 1.37 12.50 -38.62
C VAL A 79 0.36 12.21 -37.51
N LEU A 80 -0.85 11.79 -37.85
CA LEU A 80 -1.89 11.43 -36.89
C LEU A 80 -1.42 10.28 -35.99
N PHE A 81 -0.81 9.25 -36.56
CA PHE A 81 -0.27 8.13 -35.81
C PHE A 81 0.88 8.57 -34.89
N ALA A 82 1.81 9.39 -35.38
CA ALA A 82 2.91 9.93 -34.58
C ALA A 82 2.41 10.79 -33.41
N LEU A 83 1.40 11.64 -33.64
CA LEU A 83 0.80 12.48 -32.60
C LEU A 83 0.05 11.63 -31.57
N ALA A 84 -0.72 10.64 -32.01
CA ALA A 84 -1.41 9.71 -31.13
C ALA A 84 -0.42 8.91 -30.29
N LEU A 85 0.69 8.44 -30.87
CA LEU A 85 1.76 7.76 -30.17
C LEU A 85 2.43 8.67 -29.13
N LEU A 86 2.75 9.91 -29.49
CA LEU A 86 3.31 10.90 -28.58
C LEU A 86 2.35 11.16 -27.40
N LEU A 87 1.08 11.41 -27.69
CA LEU A 87 0.05 11.60 -26.66
C LEU A 87 -0.09 10.36 -25.77
N ALA A 88 -0.07 9.16 -26.35
CA ALA A 88 -0.11 7.91 -25.60
C ALA A 88 1.06 7.83 -24.62
N VAL A 89 2.29 8.08 -25.07
CA VAL A 89 3.48 8.08 -24.19
C VAL A 89 3.36 9.12 -23.07
N LEU A 90 2.94 10.35 -23.40
CA LEU A 90 2.83 11.43 -22.41
C LEU A 90 1.73 11.19 -21.37
N THR A 91 0.60 10.59 -21.79
CA THR A 91 -0.56 10.39 -20.93
C THR A 91 -0.59 9.03 -20.24
N PHE A 92 0.19 8.05 -20.71
CA PHE A 92 0.24 6.69 -20.18
C PHE A 92 0.40 6.68 -18.66
N THR A 93 1.45 7.32 -18.13
CA THR A 93 1.71 7.33 -16.68
C THR A 93 0.56 7.95 -15.88
N ALA A 94 0.00 9.06 -16.34
CA ALA A 94 -1.11 9.73 -15.64
C ALA A 94 -2.35 8.82 -15.59
N VAL A 95 -2.69 8.18 -16.71
CA VAL A 95 -3.82 7.25 -16.78
C VAL A 95 -3.54 5.98 -15.99
N THR A 96 -2.32 5.43 -16.01
CA THR A 96 -1.92 4.26 -15.22
C THR A 96 -2.07 4.52 -13.73
N LEU A 97 -1.65 5.71 -13.24
CA LEU A 97 -1.83 6.09 -11.84
C LEU A 97 -3.31 6.26 -11.48
N LEU A 98 -4.08 6.90 -12.35
CA LEU A 98 -5.53 7.08 -12.15
C LEU A 98 -6.27 5.75 -12.07
N VAL A 99 -5.94 4.81 -12.96
CA VAL A 99 -6.49 3.45 -12.94
C VAL A 99 -5.95 2.63 -11.76
N GLY A 100 -4.73 2.93 -11.30
CA GLY A 100 -4.02 2.15 -10.31
C GLY A 100 -4.43 2.35 -8.86
N GLN A 101 -5.05 3.48 -8.52
CA GLN A 101 -5.47 3.78 -7.14
C GLN A 101 -6.20 2.63 -6.42
N PRO A 102 -7.29 2.04 -6.96
CA PRO A 102 -7.99 0.94 -6.28
C PRO A 102 -7.12 -0.33 -6.14
N PHE A 103 -6.22 -0.59 -7.09
CA PHE A 103 -5.35 -1.76 -7.06
C PHE A 103 -4.23 -1.61 -6.04
N TYR A 104 -3.62 -0.43 -5.94
CA TYR A 104 -2.60 -0.15 -4.94
C TYR A 104 -3.17 -0.19 -3.52
N GLU A 105 -4.40 0.27 -3.32
CA GLU A 105 -5.13 0.18 -2.05
C GLU A 105 -5.34 -1.28 -1.61
N SER A 106 -5.88 -2.11 -2.51
CA SER A 106 -6.11 -3.55 -2.26
C SER A 106 -4.82 -4.35 -2.04
N LEU A 107 -3.75 -4.06 -2.79
CA LEU A 107 -2.45 -4.73 -2.64
C LEU A 107 -1.90 -4.48 -1.24
N SER A 108 -1.99 -3.24 -0.77
CA SER A 108 -1.46 -2.89 0.53
C SER A 108 -2.33 -3.48 1.66
N GLU A 109 -3.66 -3.59 1.51
CA GLU A 109 -4.51 -4.33 2.47
C GLU A 109 -4.09 -5.80 2.62
N GLU A 110 -3.76 -6.46 1.52
CA GLU A 110 -3.35 -7.87 1.54
C GLU A 110 -1.99 -8.06 2.23
N VAL A 111 -1.05 -7.12 2.03
CA VAL A 111 0.24 -7.10 2.74
C VAL A 111 0.02 -6.98 4.25
N ASP A 112 -0.82 -6.05 4.69
CA ASP A 112 -1.10 -5.86 6.12
C ASP A 112 -1.84 -7.07 6.71
N ARG A 113 -2.76 -7.69 5.97
CA ARG A 113 -3.47 -8.90 6.40
C ARG A 113 -2.53 -10.10 6.56
N ALA A 114 -1.63 -10.30 5.60
CA ALA A 114 -0.66 -11.39 5.61
C ALA A 114 0.35 -11.26 6.77
N GLU A 115 0.68 -10.03 7.16
CA GLU A 115 1.75 -9.75 8.11
C GLU A 115 1.28 -9.38 9.52
N SER A 116 0.01 -9.03 9.71
CA SER A 116 -0.53 -8.55 11.00
C SER A 116 -1.49 -9.54 11.69
N GLY A 117 -1.68 -10.75 11.16
CA GLY A 117 -2.59 -11.73 11.76
C GLY A 117 -4.06 -11.27 11.86
N GLY A 118 -4.46 -10.23 11.10
CA GLY A 118 -5.86 -9.85 10.92
C GLY A 118 -6.39 -8.65 11.72
N HIS A 119 -5.56 -7.77 12.30
CA HIS A 119 -6.07 -6.54 12.96
C HIS A 119 -5.48 -5.27 12.32
N ALA A 120 -6.24 -4.67 11.40
CA ALA A 120 -5.97 -3.33 10.88
C ALA A 120 -6.61 -2.30 11.84
N PRO A 121 -5.88 -1.28 12.34
CA PRO A 121 -6.44 -0.26 13.21
C PRO A 121 -7.28 0.75 12.40
N GLU A 122 -8.55 0.91 12.75
CA GLU A 122 -9.43 1.97 12.21
C GLU A 122 -9.05 3.35 12.79
N SER A 123 -9.00 4.38 11.94
CA SER A 123 -8.71 5.75 12.36
C SER A 123 -9.96 6.43 12.94
N GLY A 124 -9.89 6.85 14.20
CA GLY A 124 -10.99 7.53 14.92
C GLY A 124 -11.14 9.03 14.62
N LEU A 125 -10.69 9.53 13.45
CA LEU A 125 -10.80 10.93 13.05
C LEU A 125 -11.89 11.10 11.97
N SER A 126 -12.48 12.29 11.85
CA SER A 126 -13.48 12.53 10.80
C SER A 126 -12.81 12.58 9.42
N LEU A 127 -13.39 11.88 8.44
CA LEU A 127 -12.90 11.78 7.05
C LEU A 127 -12.50 13.14 6.43
N MET A 128 -13.25 14.21 6.73
CA MET A 128 -12.94 15.56 6.25
C MET A 128 -11.66 16.15 6.84
N ARG A 129 -11.38 15.87 8.12
CA ARG A 129 -10.16 16.34 8.78
C ARG A 129 -8.94 15.53 8.34
N GLU A 130 -9.12 14.23 8.10
CA GLU A 130 -8.10 13.37 7.50
C GLU A 130 -7.76 13.80 6.06
N LEU A 131 -8.76 14.07 5.22
CA LEU A 131 -8.56 14.59 3.87
C LEU A 131 -7.83 15.94 3.89
N TRP A 132 -8.20 16.85 4.80
CA TRP A 132 -7.56 18.17 4.89
C TRP A 132 -6.09 18.09 5.33
N ILE A 133 -5.78 17.22 6.30
CA ILE A 133 -4.40 16.98 6.75
C ILE A 133 -3.60 16.33 5.63
N SER A 134 -4.13 15.28 5.00
CA SER A 134 -3.51 14.58 3.88
C SER A 134 -3.23 15.52 2.69
N ALA A 135 -4.20 16.37 2.32
CA ALA A 135 -4.04 17.35 1.25
C ALA A 135 -2.97 18.39 1.57
N ARG A 136 -2.96 18.93 2.80
CA ARG A 136 -1.95 19.92 3.24
C ARG A 136 -0.54 19.31 3.24
N ASP A 137 -0.42 18.07 3.65
CA ASP A 137 0.88 17.40 3.71
C ASP A 137 1.38 16.97 2.33
N SER A 138 0.49 16.53 1.44
CA SER A 138 0.79 16.28 0.02
C SER A 138 1.24 17.57 -0.66
N LEU A 139 0.59 18.70 -0.36
CA LEU A 139 0.97 20.02 -0.86
C LEU A 139 2.34 20.45 -0.33
N ARG A 140 2.66 20.21 0.95
CA ARG A 140 4.00 20.51 1.50
C ARG A 140 5.10 19.68 0.84
N LEU A 141 4.81 18.41 0.56
CA LEU A 141 5.74 17.52 -0.15
C LEU A 141 5.98 18.05 -1.58
N LEU A 142 4.90 18.36 -2.30
CA LEU A 142 4.94 18.91 -3.65
C LEU A 142 5.73 20.22 -3.70
N VAL A 143 5.44 21.15 -2.79
CA VAL A 143 6.16 22.43 -2.69
C VAL A 143 7.65 22.20 -2.47
N ARG A 144 8.05 21.26 -1.60
CA ARG A 144 9.46 20.96 -1.37
C ARG A 144 10.13 20.31 -2.58
N ALA A 145 9.46 19.39 -3.25
CA ALA A 145 9.96 18.77 -4.47
C ALA A 145 10.17 19.83 -5.55
N VAL A 146 9.21 20.75 -5.73
CA VAL A 146 9.31 21.88 -6.67
C VAL A 146 10.46 22.82 -6.28
N LEU A 147 10.59 23.19 -5.01
CA LEU A 147 11.69 24.06 -4.55
C LEU A 147 13.06 23.44 -4.81
N TRP A 148 13.23 22.14 -4.51
CA TRP A 148 14.45 21.40 -4.83
C TRP A 148 14.67 21.29 -6.34
N GLY A 149 13.62 21.08 -7.12
CA GLY A 149 13.68 21.05 -8.58
C GLY A 149 14.17 22.37 -9.16
N ILE A 150 13.60 23.50 -8.72
CA ILE A 150 14.02 24.85 -9.14
C ILE A 150 15.48 25.11 -8.73
N LEU A 151 15.85 24.74 -7.50
CA LEU A 151 17.21 24.92 -7.00
C LEU A 151 18.23 24.12 -7.83
N LEU A 152 18.00 22.83 -8.03
CA LEU A 152 18.89 21.97 -8.82
C LEU A 152 18.93 22.41 -10.30
N PHE A 153 17.79 22.84 -10.86
CA PHE A 153 17.74 23.38 -12.21
C PHE A 153 18.61 24.64 -12.34
N ALA A 154 18.49 25.59 -11.39
CA ALA A 154 19.31 26.79 -11.36
C ALA A 154 20.81 26.47 -11.21
N LEU A 155 21.15 25.52 -10.32
CA LEU A 155 22.54 25.07 -10.14
C LEU A 155 23.07 24.33 -11.38
N GLY A 156 22.19 23.74 -12.20
CA GLY A 156 22.54 23.11 -13.47
C GLY A 156 23.17 24.05 -14.49
N PHE A 157 22.96 25.36 -14.36
CA PHE A 157 23.58 26.38 -15.24
C PHE A 157 25.03 26.72 -14.85
N ILE A 158 25.54 26.23 -13.73
CA ILE A 158 26.94 26.43 -13.36
C ILE A 158 27.80 25.60 -14.33
N PRO A 159 28.70 26.21 -15.13
CA PRO A 159 29.51 25.47 -16.08
C PRO A 159 30.38 24.44 -15.35
N PHE A 160 30.58 23.27 -15.98
CA PHE A 160 31.28 22.09 -15.45
C PHE A 160 30.61 21.41 -14.23
N VAL A 161 30.33 22.14 -13.15
CA VAL A 161 29.73 21.59 -11.92
C VAL A 161 28.26 21.22 -12.12
N GLY A 162 27.51 22.08 -12.81
CA GLY A 162 26.08 21.94 -13.10
C GLY A 162 25.74 20.70 -13.93
N GLN A 163 26.66 20.25 -14.78
CA GLN A 163 26.46 19.07 -15.63
C GLN A 163 27.01 17.78 -15.02
N THR A 164 27.87 17.86 -13.99
CA THR A 164 28.51 16.68 -13.39
C THR A 164 28.00 16.38 -11.98
N VAL A 165 28.10 17.34 -11.06
CA VAL A 165 27.77 17.13 -9.64
C VAL A 165 26.27 17.23 -9.39
N ILE A 166 25.60 18.17 -10.06
CA ILE A 166 24.18 18.43 -9.83
C ILE A 166 23.27 17.26 -10.22
N PRO A 167 23.49 16.52 -11.33
CA PRO A 167 22.72 15.32 -11.62
C PRO A 167 22.88 14.24 -10.54
N VAL A 168 24.09 14.06 -10.02
CA VAL A 168 24.36 13.10 -8.93
C VAL A 168 23.60 13.49 -7.66
N ILE A 169 23.67 14.76 -7.25
CA ILE A 169 22.87 15.28 -6.13
C ILE A 169 21.37 15.10 -6.42
N GLY A 170 20.94 15.35 -7.66
CA GLY A 170 19.59 15.13 -8.13
C GLY A 170 19.10 13.71 -7.85
N PHE A 171 19.90 12.69 -8.16
CA PHE A 171 19.54 11.30 -7.85
C PHE A 171 19.37 11.03 -6.36
N PHE A 172 20.22 11.60 -5.50
CA PHE A 172 20.06 11.46 -4.05
C PHE A 172 18.81 12.18 -3.53
N VAL A 173 18.49 13.35 -4.09
CA VAL A 173 17.28 14.12 -3.74
C VAL A 173 16.03 13.38 -4.21
N THR A 174 15.98 12.96 -5.48
CA THR A 174 14.90 12.14 -6.04
C THR A 174 14.73 10.85 -5.27
N GLY A 175 15.83 10.15 -4.96
CA GLY A 175 15.80 8.93 -4.17
C GLY A 175 15.23 9.16 -2.77
N TYR A 176 15.61 10.25 -2.09
CA TYR A 176 15.03 10.60 -0.81
C TYR A 176 13.50 10.81 -0.90
N PHE A 177 13.04 11.56 -1.90
CA PHE A 177 11.62 11.82 -2.11
C PHE A 177 10.83 10.56 -2.48
N LEU A 178 11.40 9.68 -3.31
CA LEU A 178 10.77 8.39 -3.63
C LEU A 178 10.60 7.51 -2.38
N THR A 179 11.62 7.45 -1.52
CA THR A 179 11.49 6.73 -0.24
C THR A 179 10.40 7.35 0.61
N GLU A 180 10.37 8.68 0.74
CA GLU A 180 9.33 9.39 1.49
C GLU A 180 7.92 9.09 0.95
N GLU A 181 7.74 9.14 -0.36
CA GLU A 181 6.46 8.86 -1.03
C GLU A 181 6.00 7.42 -0.80
N LEU A 182 6.87 6.44 -1.01
CA LEU A 182 6.53 5.02 -0.86
C LEU A 182 6.29 4.61 0.59
N THR A 183 7.09 5.13 1.52
CA THR A 183 6.89 4.88 2.97
C THR A 183 5.67 5.59 3.52
N SER A 184 5.22 6.68 2.87
CA SER A 184 4.02 7.40 3.28
C SER A 184 2.78 6.50 3.26
N VAL A 185 2.67 5.59 2.30
CA VAL A 185 1.54 4.65 2.18
C VAL A 185 1.43 3.77 3.42
N ALA A 186 2.55 3.22 3.89
CA ALA A 186 2.59 2.37 5.08
C ALA A 186 2.36 3.15 6.39
N TRP A 187 2.82 4.40 6.47
CA TRP A 187 2.60 5.25 7.65
C TRP A 187 1.21 5.91 7.70
N GLN A 188 0.56 6.15 6.56
CA GLN A 188 -0.84 6.62 6.51
C GLN A 188 -1.76 5.66 7.26
N ARG A 189 -1.51 4.37 7.11
CA ARG A 189 -2.25 3.29 7.77
C ARG A 189 -2.06 3.23 9.29
N ARG A 190 -0.97 3.81 9.78
CA ARG A 190 -0.64 3.89 11.21
C ARG A 190 -1.05 5.22 11.85
N ASN A 191 -1.82 6.05 11.14
CA ASN A 191 -2.26 7.39 11.57
C ASN A 191 -1.13 8.31 12.08
N ARG A 192 0.12 8.08 11.65
CA ARG A 192 1.26 8.94 12.01
C ARG A 192 1.10 10.30 11.36
N GLU A 193 1.33 11.41 12.05
CA GLU A 193 1.35 12.71 11.38
C GLU A 193 2.55 12.83 10.43
N VAL A 194 2.41 13.50 9.28
CA VAL A 194 3.50 13.63 8.30
C VAL A 194 4.73 14.31 8.87
N ARG A 195 4.56 15.19 9.87
CA ARG A 195 5.67 15.81 10.58
C ARG A 195 6.53 14.78 11.33
N GLU A 196 5.91 13.78 11.95
CA GLU A 196 6.61 12.70 12.66
C GLU A 196 7.34 11.78 11.69
N ARG A 197 6.67 11.37 10.60
CA ARG A 197 7.24 10.55 9.52
C ARG A 197 8.51 11.18 8.94
N LEU A 198 8.42 12.48 8.65
CA LEU A 198 9.53 13.30 8.16
C LEU A 198 10.68 13.41 9.16
N ALA A 199 10.39 13.48 10.46
CA ALA A 199 11.42 13.53 11.48
C ALA A 199 12.19 12.21 11.57
N VAL A 200 11.48 11.07 11.50
CA VAL A 200 12.07 9.73 11.47
C VAL A 200 12.94 9.53 10.21
N LEU A 201 12.43 9.90 9.03
CA LEU A 201 13.20 9.73 7.80
C LEU A 201 14.43 10.66 7.75
N ARG A 202 14.34 11.87 8.31
CA ARG A 202 15.47 12.80 8.42
C ARG A 202 16.52 12.39 9.45
N SER A 203 16.16 11.61 10.47
CA SER A 203 17.14 11.07 11.41
C SER A 203 17.90 9.88 10.81
N ARG A 204 17.30 9.17 9.85
CA ARG A 204 17.90 8.02 9.15
C ARG A 204 18.07 8.23 7.63
N ARG A 205 18.67 9.35 7.21
CA ARG A 205 18.87 9.69 5.79
C ARG A 205 19.67 8.64 5.02
N GLY A 206 20.63 7.98 5.68
CA GLY A 206 21.40 6.89 5.09
C GLY A 206 20.51 5.72 4.67
N LEU A 207 19.49 5.39 5.46
CA LEU A 207 18.51 4.35 5.13
C LEU A 207 17.67 4.78 3.92
N ALA A 208 17.21 6.03 3.93
CA ALA A 208 16.37 6.58 2.87
C ALA A 208 17.10 6.65 1.52
N TRP A 209 18.34 7.11 1.50
CA TRP A 209 19.16 7.11 0.28
C TRP A 209 19.54 5.71 -0.18
N GLY A 210 19.79 4.79 0.75
CA GLY A 210 20.12 3.40 0.44
C GLY A 210 18.99 2.66 -0.28
N PHE A 211 17.74 2.99 0.05
CA PHE A 211 16.56 2.44 -0.61
C PHE A 211 16.20 3.19 -1.89
N GLY A 212 16.07 4.52 -1.80
CA GLY A 212 15.46 5.30 -2.86
C GLY A 212 16.40 5.69 -4.01
N THR A 213 17.71 5.86 -3.77
CA THR A 213 18.66 6.20 -4.84
C THR A 213 18.80 5.09 -5.89
N PRO A 214 19.01 3.82 -5.52
CA PRO A 214 19.04 2.74 -6.51
C PRO A 214 17.69 2.54 -7.19
N LEU A 215 16.58 2.80 -6.48
CA LEU A 215 15.25 2.79 -7.07
C LEU A 215 15.07 3.91 -8.12
N ALA A 216 15.50 5.13 -7.81
CA ALA A 216 15.48 6.27 -8.73
C ALA A 216 16.27 5.99 -10.00
N LEU A 217 17.46 5.39 -9.86
CA LEU A 217 18.30 4.97 -10.99
C LEU A 217 17.62 3.88 -11.82
N ALA A 218 16.99 2.89 -11.18
CA ALA A 218 16.27 1.84 -11.88
C ALA A 218 15.07 2.40 -12.67
N PHE A 219 14.41 3.44 -12.17
CA PHE A 219 13.28 4.09 -12.83
C PHE A 219 13.67 4.90 -14.08
N LEU A 220 14.96 5.15 -14.31
CA LEU A 220 15.42 5.68 -15.60
C LEU A 220 15.26 4.68 -16.74
N VAL A 221 15.28 3.39 -16.44
CA VAL A 221 15.12 2.35 -17.45
C VAL A 221 13.62 2.18 -17.72
N PRO A 222 13.15 2.39 -18.97
CA PRO A 222 11.75 2.17 -19.30
C PRO A 222 11.31 0.74 -18.96
N PHE A 223 10.03 0.56 -18.63
CA PHE A 223 9.39 -0.69 -18.19
C PHE A 223 9.88 -1.26 -16.85
N VAL A 224 11.16 -1.10 -16.51
CA VAL A 224 11.74 -1.55 -15.24
C VAL A 224 10.98 -0.97 -14.05
N ALA A 225 10.58 0.31 -14.12
CA ALA A 225 9.76 0.93 -13.08
C ALA A 225 8.46 0.17 -12.79
N VAL A 226 7.76 -0.31 -13.82
CA VAL A 226 6.48 -1.01 -13.68
C VAL A 226 6.64 -2.32 -12.90
N PHE A 227 7.73 -3.05 -13.16
CA PHE A 227 8.03 -4.31 -12.46
C PHE A 227 8.62 -4.11 -11.06
N LEU A 228 9.40 -3.04 -10.85
CA LEU A 228 9.97 -2.74 -9.54
C LEU A 228 8.96 -2.14 -8.57
N MET A 229 7.95 -1.41 -9.04
CA MET A 229 7.01 -0.68 -8.18
C MET A 229 6.34 -1.57 -7.11
N PRO A 230 5.75 -2.74 -7.42
CA PRO A 230 5.15 -3.61 -6.40
C PRO A 230 6.15 -4.01 -5.30
N GLY A 231 7.37 -4.41 -5.67
CA GLY A 231 8.40 -4.77 -4.70
C GLY A 231 8.99 -3.56 -3.96
N ALA A 232 8.98 -2.37 -4.56
CA ALA A 232 9.36 -1.13 -3.90
C ALA A 232 8.32 -0.76 -2.82
N VAL A 233 7.03 -0.87 -3.12
CA VAL A 233 5.97 -0.68 -2.12
C VAL A 233 6.12 -1.68 -0.97
N ALA A 234 6.28 -2.98 -1.26
CA ALA A 234 6.50 -3.99 -0.23
C ALA A 234 7.76 -3.72 0.61
N GLY A 235 8.87 -3.35 -0.03
CA GLY A 235 10.11 -3.01 0.65
C GLY A 235 10.00 -1.78 1.55
N ALA A 236 9.26 -0.75 1.11
CA ALA A 236 8.97 0.42 1.92
C ALA A 236 8.10 0.08 3.13
N THR A 237 7.10 -0.80 2.98
CA THR A 237 6.30 -1.29 4.10
C THR A 237 7.15 -2.06 5.11
N LEU A 238 8.02 -2.97 4.66
CA LEU A 238 8.95 -3.69 5.55
C LEU A 238 9.89 -2.74 6.29
N MET A 239 10.38 -1.69 5.62
CA MET A 239 11.21 -0.67 6.25
C MET A 239 10.44 0.07 7.35
N VAL A 240 9.20 0.50 7.08
CA VAL A 240 8.37 1.21 8.06
C VAL A 240 8.09 0.34 9.28
N ARG A 241 7.78 -0.95 9.10
CA ARG A 241 7.56 -1.87 10.22
C ARG A 241 8.75 -1.97 11.16
N GLU A 242 9.97 -2.06 10.64
CA GLU A 242 11.17 -2.09 11.49
C GLU A 242 11.41 -0.74 12.18
N LEU A 243 11.15 0.38 11.49
CA LEU A 243 11.25 1.72 12.08
C LEU A 243 10.26 1.96 13.22
N GLU A 244 9.08 1.35 13.17
CA GLU A 244 8.07 1.38 14.24
C GLU A 244 8.30 0.29 15.31
N GLY A 245 9.32 -0.57 15.15
CA GLY A 245 9.65 -1.64 16.11
C GLY A 245 8.73 -2.86 16.05
N GLU A 246 8.01 -3.05 14.95
CA GLU A 246 7.04 -4.13 14.76
C GLU A 246 7.66 -5.47 14.36
N THR A 247 8.98 -5.56 14.20
CA THR A 247 9.70 -6.75 13.71
C THR A 247 9.93 -7.81 14.80
N GLY A 248 8.93 -8.07 15.66
CA GLY A 248 9.09 -8.90 16.86
C GLY A 248 7.85 -9.63 17.39
N ALA A 249 6.87 -10.00 16.56
CA ALA A 249 5.74 -10.81 17.03
C ALA A 249 5.18 -11.76 15.95
N PRO A 250 5.82 -12.92 15.75
CA PRO A 250 5.03 -14.15 15.63
C PRO A 250 5.20 -15.10 16.83
N GLU A 251 6.19 -14.90 17.70
CA GLU A 251 6.58 -15.90 18.72
C GLU A 251 6.08 -15.58 20.15
N LEU A 252 5.82 -14.31 20.48
CA LEU A 252 5.36 -13.94 21.84
C LEU A 252 3.84 -14.01 22.03
N ALA A 253 3.04 -14.07 20.96
CA ALA A 253 1.59 -14.31 21.05
C ALA A 253 1.25 -15.79 21.30
N GLN A 254 2.17 -16.71 20.99
CA GLN A 254 2.03 -18.14 21.32
C GLN A 254 2.67 -18.49 22.68
N ALA A 255 3.54 -17.64 23.22
CA ALA A 255 4.17 -17.83 24.54
C ALA A 255 3.31 -17.35 25.73
N HIS A 256 2.08 -16.87 25.49
CA HIS A 256 1.12 -16.50 26.54
C HIS A 256 -0.22 -17.24 26.46
N ALA A 257 -0.27 -18.35 25.72
CA ALA A 257 -1.26 -19.38 26.06
C ALA A 257 -0.94 -19.82 27.51
N PRO A 258 -1.87 -19.70 28.48
CA PRO A 258 -1.63 -20.21 29.82
C PRO A 258 -1.39 -21.71 29.69
N THR A 259 -0.14 -22.13 29.90
CA THR A 259 0.21 -23.53 30.10
C THR A 259 -0.74 -24.07 31.17
N PRO A 260 -1.50 -25.17 30.94
CA PRO A 260 -2.12 -25.87 32.05
C PRO A 260 -0.97 -26.31 32.95
N GLY A 261 -0.85 -25.68 34.13
CA GLY A 261 0.15 -26.07 35.11
C GLY A 261 -0.04 -27.55 35.46
N PRO A 262 1.04 -28.27 35.86
CA PRO A 262 0.89 -29.63 36.35
C PRO A 262 -0.12 -29.60 37.50
N GLU A 263 -1.17 -30.43 37.36
CA GLU A 263 -2.24 -30.58 38.33
C GLU A 263 -1.65 -30.56 39.74
N ALA A 264 -1.98 -29.50 40.49
CA ALA A 264 -1.65 -29.40 41.89
C ALA A 264 -2.32 -30.58 42.59
N GLN A 265 -1.51 -31.59 42.91
CA GLN A 265 -1.88 -32.69 43.78
C GLN A 265 -2.29 -32.09 45.12
N TRP A 266 -3.59 -32.07 45.37
CA TRP A 266 -4.15 -31.69 46.67
C TRP A 266 -3.69 -32.73 47.71
N PRO A 267 -3.07 -32.32 48.84
CA PRO A 267 -2.71 -33.26 49.88
C PRO A 267 -3.98 -33.77 50.58
N ALA A 268 -4.12 -35.10 50.57
CA ALA A 268 -5.12 -35.81 51.35
C ALA A 268 -4.85 -35.61 52.84
N ALA A 269 -5.86 -35.14 53.58
CA ALA A 269 -5.86 -35.19 55.04
C ALA A 269 -7.27 -35.50 55.57
N TYR A 270 -7.37 -36.76 56.04
CA TYR A 270 -8.17 -37.29 57.14
C TYR A 270 -9.70 -37.21 57.14
N GLY A 271 -10.29 -38.41 57.03
CA GLY A 271 -11.63 -38.75 57.51
C GLY A 271 -11.84 -40.27 57.42
N GLN A 272 -11.40 -41.01 58.45
CA GLN A 272 -11.73 -42.43 58.62
C GLN A 272 -13.19 -42.60 59.07
N GLY A 273 -13.88 -43.59 58.51
CA GLY A 273 -15.16 -44.11 59.02
C GLY A 273 -15.68 -45.26 58.13
N PRO A 274 -15.96 -46.46 58.66
CA PRO A 274 -16.04 -47.69 57.86
C PRO A 274 -17.47 -48.09 57.48
N GLY A 275 -17.62 -48.87 56.40
CA GLY A 275 -18.70 -49.84 56.29
C GLY A 275 -19.36 -50.04 54.92
N GLN A 276 -19.06 -51.19 54.32
CA GLN A 276 -19.99 -52.13 53.65
C GLN A 276 -20.72 -51.70 52.35
N GLY A 277 -20.64 -52.58 51.33
CA GLY A 277 -21.63 -52.63 50.26
C GLY A 277 -21.11 -53.08 48.90
N GLN A 278 -21.08 -54.39 48.67
CA GLN A 278 -20.87 -55.03 47.37
C GLN A 278 -22.02 -54.68 46.39
N GLY A 279 -21.72 -54.59 45.09
CA GLY A 279 -22.75 -54.49 44.05
C GLY A 279 -22.18 -54.36 42.64
N GLN A 280 -21.95 -55.49 41.99
CA GLN A 280 -21.66 -55.63 40.56
C GLN A 280 -22.96 -55.54 39.73
N ALA A 281 -22.92 -54.88 38.57
CA ALA A 281 -23.66 -55.19 37.33
C ALA A 281 -23.49 -53.99 36.36
N GLN A 282 -22.81 -54.11 35.21
CA GLN A 282 -23.26 -54.71 33.94
C GLN A 282 -24.49 -54.04 33.30
N GLY A 283 -24.38 -53.75 32.00
CA GLY A 283 -25.50 -53.48 31.09
C GLY A 283 -25.48 -52.07 30.51
N GLN A 284 -24.84 -51.86 29.35
CA GLN A 284 -25.44 -51.96 28.02
C GLN A 284 -26.43 -50.85 27.67
N GLY A 285 -26.05 -50.07 26.65
CA GLY A 285 -26.90 -49.73 25.51
C GLY A 285 -28.05 -48.77 25.73
N ALA A 286 -28.01 -47.63 25.05
CA ALA A 286 -28.99 -47.33 24.01
C ALA A 286 -28.63 -46.01 23.31
N GLN A 287 -28.58 -46.12 22.00
CA GLN A 287 -28.45 -45.05 21.02
C GLN A 287 -29.86 -44.67 20.54
N TRP A 288 -29.98 -43.49 19.92
CA TRP A 288 -31.10 -42.95 19.11
C TRP A 288 -32.09 -41.98 19.81
N PRO A 289 -32.83 -41.12 19.07
CA PRO A 289 -32.30 -39.96 18.32
C PRO A 289 -33.20 -38.70 18.36
N GLY A 290 -32.66 -37.60 17.82
CA GLY A 290 -33.30 -36.52 17.04
C GLY A 290 -34.73 -36.05 17.33
N ALA A 291 -34.91 -34.73 17.47
CA ALA A 291 -35.94 -33.98 16.74
C ALA A 291 -35.81 -32.46 16.92
N HIS A 292 -36.11 -31.78 15.82
CA HIS A 292 -36.28 -30.35 15.61
C HIS A 292 -37.23 -29.64 16.59
N GLY A 293 -37.04 -28.33 16.76
CA GLY A 293 -38.05 -27.45 17.34
C GLY A 293 -37.66 -25.98 17.28
N GLN A 294 -38.10 -25.29 16.22
CA GLN A 294 -38.15 -23.82 16.14
C GLN A 294 -39.09 -23.27 17.21
N GLY A 295 -38.74 -22.13 17.80
CA GLY A 295 -39.63 -21.37 18.69
C GLY A 295 -39.17 -19.93 18.83
N GLN A 296 -39.73 -19.05 17.99
CA GLN A 296 -39.73 -17.61 18.20
C GLN A 296 -40.69 -17.28 19.36
N GLY A 297 -40.26 -16.40 20.27
CA GLY A 297 -41.10 -15.83 21.32
C GLY A 297 -40.56 -14.47 21.76
N GLN A 298 -41.18 -13.41 21.26
CA GLN A 298 -41.06 -12.04 21.79
C GLN A 298 -41.90 -11.92 23.08
N GLY A 299 -41.43 -11.15 24.07
CA GLY A 299 -42.31 -10.66 25.14
C GLY A 299 -41.65 -10.30 26.46
N GLN A 300 -41.29 -9.02 26.60
CA GLN A 300 -41.42 -8.15 27.79
C GLN A 300 -40.85 -8.57 29.16
N GLY A 301 -39.99 -7.72 29.71
CA GLY A 301 -39.66 -7.67 31.14
C GLY A 301 -38.94 -6.36 31.50
N GLN A 302 -39.70 -5.41 32.06
CA GLN A 302 -39.22 -4.15 32.64
C GLN A 302 -38.49 -4.40 33.98
N GLY A 303 -37.48 -3.56 34.27
CA GLY A 303 -36.88 -3.35 35.59
C GLY A 303 -35.72 -2.37 35.44
N GLN A 304 -35.91 -1.05 35.56
CA GLN A 304 -35.92 -0.25 36.80
C GLN A 304 -34.71 -0.46 37.72
N ASN A 305 -34.14 0.68 38.15
CA ASN A 305 -33.13 0.93 39.19
C ASN A 305 -31.67 1.03 38.68
N ALA A 306 -30.85 2.01 39.04
CA ALA A 306 -31.01 3.13 39.96
C ALA A 306 -30.06 4.28 39.57
N GLN A 307 -30.60 5.48 39.66
CA GLN A 307 -29.93 6.76 39.69
C GLN A 307 -29.29 6.92 41.08
N TRP A 308 -27.98 7.20 41.16
CA TRP A 308 -27.36 7.67 42.41
C TRP A 308 -26.53 8.91 42.14
N SER A 309 -26.86 9.95 42.88
CA SER A 309 -26.37 11.31 42.77
C SER A 309 -25.75 11.75 44.10
N GLY A 310 -24.50 12.19 44.03
CA GLY A 310 -23.84 13.11 44.97
C GLY A 310 -22.95 12.50 46.07
N PRO A 311 -22.10 13.30 46.75
CA PRO A 311 -21.89 14.75 46.61
C PRO A 311 -20.45 15.20 46.30
N GLN A 312 -20.37 16.45 45.83
CA GLN A 312 -19.17 17.25 45.64
C GLN A 312 -18.48 17.59 46.97
N HIS A 313 -17.15 17.61 46.99
CA HIS A 313 -16.36 18.51 47.84
C HIS A 313 -15.13 18.96 47.06
N GLY A 314 -15.05 20.26 46.81
CA GLY A 314 -13.87 20.91 46.24
C GLY A 314 -12.78 21.15 47.27
N GLN A 315 -11.58 21.41 46.77
CA GLN A 315 -10.62 22.38 47.32
C GLN A 315 -9.47 22.52 46.32
N GLY A 316 -9.30 23.75 45.83
CA GLY A 316 -8.13 24.15 45.07
C GLY A 316 -6.93 24.39 45.98
N TRP A 317 -5.73 24.29 45.41
CA TRP A 317 -4.54 24.97 45.90
C TRP A 317 -3.69 25.42 44.72
N THR A 318 -3.48 26.72 44.66
CA THR A 318 -2.41 27.41 43.94
C THR A 318 -1.09 27.19 44.65
N ASN A 319 -0.03 26.93 43.89
CA ASN A 319 1.26 27.65 43.98
C ASN A 319 2.04 27.42 42.68
#